data_AF-A0A356F4X9-F1
#
_entry.id   AF-A0A356F4X9-F1
#
_cell.length_a   1.000
_cell.length_b   1.000
_cell.length_c   1.000
_cell.angle_alpha   90.00
_cell.angle_beta   90.00
_cell.angle_gamma   90.00
#
_symmetry.space_group_name_H-M   'P 1'
#
loop_
_entity.id
_entity.type
_entity.pdbx_description
1 polymer ?
#
loop_
_entity_poly.entity_id
_entity_poly.type
_entity_poly.pdbx_seq_one_letter_code
_entity_poly.pdbx_strand_id
1 'polypeptide(L)'
;MIEMLGVLAIIGVLSVGGIAGYSKAMEMWKIDKIINEFSYLLAGLMEHSEQLTKMSNQNPPLTCIGQFVEAANLVPESWKRLSPCNFENSIGDGVGTYTRNGMVAVEFSLGGSSDEYYEPGKRRNESFSARKCKAMFKDLVQPLHEALGVVYFIRTGGSGWLDYYGDKVCSGGRKCIRDLTPAEINTVCNSCTKSKEVCNIGMQFY
;
A
#
# COMPACT_ATOMS: atom_id res chain seq x y z
N MET A 1 26.38 -13.75 -46.80
CA MET A 1 26.65 -13.71 -45.32
C MET A 1 25.94 -12.53 -44.63
N ILE A 2 25.69 -11.41 -45.32
CA ILE A 2 25.08 -10.20 -44.72
C ILE A 2 23.58 -10.33 -44.38
N GLU A 3 22.85 -11.23 -45.07
CA GLU A 3 21.41 -11.46 -44.84
C GLU A 3 21.11 -12.19 -43.52
N MET A 4 22.02 -13.05 -43.05
CA MET A 4 21.85 -13.74 -41.75
C MET A 4 22.10 -12.82 -40.54
N LEU A 5 22.88 -11.74 -40.72
CA LEU A 5 23.11 -10.74 -39.67
C LEU A 5 21.87 -9.86 -39.44
N GLY A 6 21.11 -9.55 -40.50
CA GLY A 6 19.87 -8.76 -40.39
C GLY A 6 18.78 -9.48 -39.60
N VAL A 7 18.60 -10.78 -39.82
CA VAL A 7 17.63 -11.59 -39.07
C VAL A 7 18.00 -11.70 -37.59
N LEU A 8 19.28 -11.90 -37.27
CA LEU A 8 19.76 -11.93 -35.88
C LEU A 8 19.57 -10.59 -35.16
N ALA A 9 19.79 -9.47 -35.85
CA ALA A 9 19.55 -8.13 -35.30
C ALA A 9 18.06 -7.90 -34.98
N ILE A 10 17.15 -8.34 -35.86
CA ILE A 10 15.69 -8.23 -35.65
C ILE A 10 15.25 -9.10 -34.47
N ILE A 11 15.72 -10.35 -34.38
CA ILE A 11 15.43 -11.24 -33.25
C ILE A 11 15.94 -10.64 -31.94
N GLY A 12 17.15 -10.05 -31.94
CA GLY A 12 17.69 -9.35 -30.77
C GLY A 12 16.81 -8.20 -30.29
N VAL A 13 16.40 -7.30 -31.18
CA VAL A 13 15.56 -6.14 -30.83
C VAL A 13 14.16 -6.56 -30.36
N LEU A 14 13.53 -7.53 -31.03
CA LEU A 14 12.21 -8.04 -30.63
C LEU A 14 12.25 -8.80 -29.30
N SER A 15 13.34 -9.51 -29.01
CA SER A 15 13.51 -10.21 -27.73
C SER A 15 13.66 -9.24 -26.57
N VAL A 16 14.48 -8.19 -26.73
CA VAL A 16 14.66 -7.17 -25.68
C VAL A 16 13.38 -6.35 -25.49
N GLY A 17 12.68 -5.99 -26.57
CA GLY A 17 11.37 -5.32 -26.51
C GLY A 17 10.29 -6.18 -25.86
N GLY A 18 10.24 -7.47 -26.17
CA GLY A 18 9.30 -8.44 -25.59
C GLY A 18 9.52 -8.67 -24.10
N ILE A 19 10.78 -8.80 -23.66
CA ILE A 19 11.13 -8.97 -22.24
C ILE A 19 10.81 -7.71 -21.43
N ALA A 20 11.14 -6.52 -21.95
CA ALA A 20 10.81 -5.25 -21.31
C ALA A 20 9.29 -5.03 -21.23
N GLY A 21 8.56 -5.38 -22.30
CA GLY A 21 7.10 -5.34 -22.35
C GLY A 21 6.46 -6.29 -21.33
N TYR A 22 6.92 -7.54 -21.25
CA TYR A 22 6.45 -8.53 -20.29
C TYR A 22 6.70 -8.09 -18.85
N SER A 23 7.90 -7.57 -18.55
CA SER A 23 8.25 -7.06 -17.22
C SER A 23 7.30 -5.93 -16.79
N LYS A 24 7.00 -4.99 -17.69
CA LYS A 24 6.06 -3.90 -17.42
C LYS A 24 4.63 -4.39 -17.24
N ALA A 25 4.18 -5.33 -18.08
CA ALA A 25 2.83 -5.91 -17.97
C ALA A 25 2.67 -6.68 -16.65
N MET A 26 3.68 -7.43 -16.23
CA MET A 26 3.69 -8.14 -14.96
C MET A 26 3.66 -7.17 -13.76
N GLU A 27 4.39 -6.04 -13.84
CA GLU A 27 4.33 -5.00 -12.81
C GLU A 27 2.91 -4.43 -12.69
N MET A 28 2.26 -4.09 -13.82
CA MET A 28 0.88 -3.60 -13.82
C MET A 28 -0.08 -4.63 -13.25
N TRP A 29 0.02 -5.90 -13.68
CA TRP A 29 -0.81 -6.98 -13.14
C TRP A 29 -0.66 -7.14 -11.62
N LYS A 30 0.56 -7.05 -11.09
CA LYS A 30 0.80 -7.09 -9.63
C LYS A 30 0.13 -5.91 -8.92
N ILE A 31 0.26 -4.70 -9.48
CA ILE A 31 -0.37 -3.50 -8.93
C ILE A 31 -1.90 -3.64 -8.92
N ASP A 32 -2.50 -4.04 -10.04
CA ASP A 32 -3.95 -4.21 -10.15
C ASP A 32 -4.46 -5.28 -9.19
N LYS A 33 -3.74 -6.40 -9.08
CA LYS A 33 -4.08 -7.47 -8.13
C LYS A 33 -4.13 -6.96 -6.70
N ILE A 34 -3.11 -6.22 -6.28
CA ILE A 34 -3.02 -5.68 -4.93
C ILE A 34 -4.10 -4.64 -4.64
N ILE A 35 -4.38 -3.74 -5.58
CA ILE A 35 -5.46 -2.75 -5.44
C ILE A 35 -6.80 -3.46 -5.22
N ASN A 36 -7.07 -4.54 -5.96
CA ASN A 36 -8.29 -5.34 -5.78
C ASN A 36 -8.33 -6.04 -4.41
N GLU A 37 -7.24 -6.70 -4.00
CA GLU A 37 -7.16 -7.36 -2.69
C GLU A 37 -7.36 -6.36 -1.54
N PHE A 38 -6.78 -5.15 -1.62
CA PHE A 38 -6.99 -4.11 -0.61
C PHE A 38 -8.35 -3.47 -0.66
N SER A 39 -8.92 -3.26 -1.84
CA SER A 39 -10.28 -2.74 -1.95
C SER A 39 -11.26 -3.66 -1.24
N TYR A 40 -11.10 -4.97 -1.39
CA TYR A 40 -11.90 -5.98 -0.69
C TYR A 40 -11.70 -5.95 0.82
N LEU A 41 -10.44 -5.93 1.30
CA LEU A 41 -10.13 -5.81 2.73
C LEU A 41 -10.75 -4.54 3.34
N LEU A 42 -10.54 -3.39 2.70
CA LEU A 42 -11.05 -2.11 3.18
C LEU A 42 -12.57 -2.08 3.19
N ALA A 43 -13.23 -2.58 2.15
CA ALA A 43 -14.70 -2.68 2.10
C ALA A 43 -15.25 -3.52 3.26
N GLY A 44 -14.67 -4.70 3.51
CA GLY A 44 -15.08 -5.56 4.61
C GLY A 44 -14.84 -4.94 5.99
N LEU A 45 -13.69 -4.30 6.20
CA LEU A 45 -13.43 -3.60 7.46
C LEU A 45 -14.35 -2.39 7.67
N MET A 46 -14.71 -1.69 6.59
CA MET A 46 -15.67 -0.58 6.65
C MET A 46 -17.09 -1.07 6.99
N GLU A 47 -17.51 -2.24 6.49
CA GLU A 47 -18.79 -2.85 6.87
C GLU A 47 -18.85 -3.16 8.39
N HIS A 48 -17.72 -3.46 9.00
CA HIS A 48 -17.60 -3.73 10.43
C HIS A 48 -17.07 -2.52 11.24
N SER A 49 -16.98 -1.32 10.67
CA SER A 49 -16.28 -0.20 11.30
C SER A 49 -16.92 0.21 12.63
N GLU A 50 -18.25 0.28 12.72
CA GLU A 50 -18.96 0.66 13.95
C GLU A 50 -18.60 -0.26 15.13
N GLN A 51 -18.59 -1.58 14.90
CA GLN A 51 -18.26 -2.57 15.92
C GLN A 51 -16.80 -2.46 16.34
N LEU A 52 -15.89 -2.36 15.37
CA LEU A 52 -14.44 -2.26 15.61
C LEU A 52 -14.08 -0.96 16.33
N THR A 53 -14.72 0.15 15.95
CA THR A 53 -14.58 1.46 16.61
C THR A 53 -15.11 1.43 18.04
N LYS A 54 -16.27 0.79 18.28
CA LYS A 54 -16.79 0.60 19.65
C LYS A 54 -15.84 -0.24 20.51
N MET A 55 -15.33 -1.36 19.98
CA MET A 55 -14.32 -2.17 20.64
C MET A 55 -13.06 -1.36 20.95
N SER A 56 -12.58 -0.56 20.01
CA SER A 56 -11.41 0.29 20.19
C SER A 56 -11.63 1.39 21.23
N ASN A 57 -12.83 1.95 21.33
CA ASN A 57 -13.13 2.92 22.38
C ASN A 57 -13.13 2.29 23.79
N GLN A 58 -13.49 1.00 23.89
CA GLN A 58 -13.41 0.24 25.15
C GLN A 58 -11.98 -0.19 25.50
N ASN A 59 -11.12 -0.38 24.48
CA ASN A 59 -9.70 -0.63 24.64
C ASN A 59 -8.88 0.31 23.74
N PRO A 60 -8.67 1.59 24.15
CA PRO A 60 -8.01 2.60 23.31
C PRO A 60 -6.59 2.27 22.84
N PRO A 61 -5.75 1.56 23.61
CA PRO A 61 -4.45 1.09 23.12
C PRO A 61 -4.57 0.28 21.83
N LEU A 62 -3.45 0.14 21.12
CA LEU A 62 -3.40 -0.62 19.88
C LEU A 62 -3.86 -2.07 20.14
N THR A 63 -4.87 -2.51 19.40
CA THR A 63 -5.36 -3.90 19.41
C THR A 63 -5.25 -4.46 18.01
N CYS A 64 -4.48 -5.53 17.84
CA CYS A 64 -4.36 -6.21 16.56
C CYS A 64 -5.66 -6.92 16.20
N ILE A 65 -6.10 -6.83 14.94
CA ILE A 65 -7.35 -7.46 14.47
C ILE A 65 -7.13 -8.53 13.40
N GLY A 66 -5.90 -9.02 13.22
CA GLY A 66 -5.59 -10.00 12.19
C GLY A 66 -6.38 -11.31 12.31
N GLN A 67 -6.66 -11.79 13.52
CA GLN A 67 -7.51 -12.97 13.69
C GLN A 67 -8.95 -12.75 13.21
N PHE A 68 -9.50 -11.54 13.43
CA PHE A 68 -10.83 -11.18 12.92
C PHE A 68 -10.82 -11.11 11.40
N VAL A 69 -9.81 -10.46 10.81
CA VAL A 69 -9.63 -10.33 9.35
C VAL A 69 -9.62 -11.70 8.65
N GLU A 70 -8.92 -12.69 9.21
CA GLU A 70 -8.94 -14.07 8.72
C GLU A 70 -10.30 -14.74 8.91
N ALA A 71 -10.86 -14.69 10.13
CA ALA A 71 -12.10 -15.39 10.45
C ALA A 71 -13.31 -14.88 9.66
N ALA A 72 -13.31 -13.59 9.31
CA ALA A 72 -14.33 -12.97 8.47
C ALA A 72 -14.04 -13.11 6.96
N ASN A 73 -12.95 -13.79 6.56
CA ASN A 73 -12.53 -13.97 5.17
C ASN A 73 -12.39 -12.64 4.41
N LEU A 74 -11.80 -11.62 5.06
CA LEU A 74 -11.59 -10.29 4.48
C LEU A 74 -10.32 -10.18 3.64
N VAL A 75 -9.50 -11.25 3.62
CA VAL A 75 -8.29 -11.37 2.80
C VAL A 75 -8.30 -12.72 2.09
N PRO A 76 -7.68 -12.84 0.90
CA PRO A 76 -7.57 -14.12 0.21
C PRO A 76 -6.74 -15.15 1.00
N GLU A 77 -7.00 -16.44 0.81
CA GLU A 77 -6.20 -17.54 1.39
C GLU A 77 -4.70 -17.49 1.03
N SER A 78 -4.37 -16.81 -0.07
CA SER A 78 -2.96 -16.62 -0.48
C SER A 78 -2.15 -15.71 0.44
N TRP A 79 -2.81 -14.95 1.32
CA TRP A 79 -2.13 -14.14 2.32
C TRP A 79 -1.67 -15.00 3.49
N LYS A 80 -0.53 -14.66 4.07
CA LYS A 80 0.03 -15.35 5.23
C LYS A 80 0.00 -14.42 6.42
N ARG A 81 -0.65 -14.80 7.51
CA ARG A 81 -0.53 -14.06 8.77
C ARG A 81 0.83 -14.35 9.42
N LEU A 82 1.62 -13.30 9.59
CA LEU A 82 2.97 -13.35 10.17
C LEU A 82 2.94 -13.08 11.68
N SER A 83 2.01 -12.23 12.13
CA SER A 83 1.82 -11.88 13.54
C SER A 83 0.35 -11.56 13.82
N PRO A 84 -0.05 -11.32 15.08
CA PRO A 84 -1.43 -10.90 15.37
C PRO A 84 -1.88 -9.66 14.59
N CYS A 85 -0.95 -8.76 14.26
CA CYS A 85 -1.19 -7.51 13.54
C CYS A 85 -0.89 -7.61 12.04
N ASN A 86 0.05 -8.46 11.62
CA ASN A 86 0.67 -8.36 10.30
C ASN A 86 0.38 -9.57 9.42
N PHE A 87 0.18 -9.30 8.14
CA PHE A 87 0.10 -10.25 7.05
C PHE A 87 1.19 -9.96 6.02
N GLU A 88 1.51 -10.99 5.24
CA GLU A 88 2.20 -10.87 3.96
C GLU A 88 1.23 -11.24 2.85
N ASN A 89 1.06 -10.34 1.87
CA ASN A 89 0.16 -10.57 0.75
C ASN A 89 0.76 -11.51 -0.31
N SER A 90 -0.01 -11.80 -1.36
CA SER A 90 0.37 -12.77 -2.40
C SER A 90 1.60 -12.39 -3.24
N ILE A 91 2.11 -11.17 -3.11
CA ILE A 91 3.31 -10.70 -3.80
C ILE A 91 4.46 -10.32 -2.85
N GLY A 92 4.32 -10.59 -1.55
CA GLY A 92 5.36 -10.38 -0.55
C GLY A 92 5.36 -9.02 0.15
N ASP A 93 4.30 -8.20 0.01
CA ASP A 93 4.19 -6.94 0.74
C ASP A 93 3.55 -7.14 2.12
N GLY A 94 4.08 -6.46 3.13
CA GLY A 94 3.52 -6.44 4.48
C GLY A 94 2.24 -5.62 4.61
N VAL A 95 1.28 -6.12 5.40
CA VAL A 95 -0.01 -5.47 5.68
C VAL A 95 -0.33 -5.56 7.17
N GLY A 96 -0.38 -4.42 7.86
CA GLY A 96 -0.78 -4.31 9.26
C GLY A 96 -2.27 -4.02 9.40
N THR A 97 -2.95 -4.67 10.32
CA THR A 97 -4.36 -4.44 10.65
C THR A 97 -4.56 -4.33 12.16
N TYR A 98 -5.09 -3.19 12.62
CA TYR A 98 -5.28 -2.92 14.04
C TYR A 98 -6.35 -1.88 14.29
N THR A 99 -6.81 -1.77 15.52
CA THR A 99 -7.59 -0.63 15.99
C THR A 99 -6.80 0.17 17.02
N ARG A 100 -7.01 1.49 17.08
CA ARG A 100 -6.39 2.37 18.09
C ARG A 100 -7.20 3.64 18.27
N ASN A 101 -7.45 4.04 19.51
CA ASN A 101 -8.13 5.29 19.86
C ASN A 101 -9.47 5.50 19.13
N GLY A 102 -10.30 4.46 19.03
CA GLY A 102 -11.59 4.55 18.34
C GLY A 102 -11.50 4.60 16.82
N MET A 103 -10.39 4.12 16.24
CA MET A 103 -10.20 4.07 14.79
C MET A 103 -9.78 2.66 14.37
N VAL A 104 -10.23 2.27 13.18
CA VAL A 104 -9.72 1.10 12.47
C VAL A 104 -8.59 1.56 11.55
N ALA A 105 -7.47 0.83 11.54
CA ALA A 105 -6.29 1.16 10.79
C ALA A 105 -5.79 -0.02 9.95
N VAL A 106 -5.43 0.28 8.72
CA VAL A 106 -4.71 -0.63 7.81
C VAL A 106 -3.43 0.06 7.36
N GLU A 107 -2.29 -0.61 7.51
CA GLU A 107 -0.99 -0.11 7.04
C GLU A 107 -0.45 -1.02 5.97
N PHE A 108 -0.07 -0.48 4.82
CA PHE A 108 0.47 -1.21 3.69
C PHE A 108 1.93 -0.82 3.42
N SER A 109 2.80 -1.82 3.34
CA SER A 109 4.17 -1.65 2.87
C SER A 109 4.22 -1.39 1.37
N LEU A 110 4.84 -0.29 0.95
CA LEU A 110 5.03 0.00 -0.47
C LEU A 110 6.22 -0.75 -1.08
N GLY A 111 6.94 -1.53 -0.30
CA GLY A 111 7.91 -2.50 -0.79
C GLY A 111 8.58 -3.26 0.36
N GLY A 112 8.47 -4.59 0.30
CA GLY A 112 9.05 -5.51 1.27
C GLY A 112 8.06 -5.99 2.33
N SER A 113 8.45 -7.08 2.99
CA SER A 113 7.65 -7.75 4.02
C SER A 113 7.70 -6.97 5.34
N SER A 114 6.70 -7.15 6.21
CA SER A 114 6.69 -6.56 7.55
C SER A 114 7.85 -7.05 8.42
N ASP A 115 8.42 -8.23 8.11
CA ASP A 115 9.52 -8.82 8.88
C ASP A 115 10.87 -8.14 8.58
N GLU A 116 11.07 -7.60 7.37
CA GLU A 116 12.28 -6.86 7.00
C GLU A 116 12.39 -5.50 7.72
N TYR A 117 11.28 -5.00 8.28
CA TYR A 117 11.17 -3.68 8.91
C TYR A 117 11.89 -3.60 10.27
N TYR A 118 11.96 -4.70 11.00
CA TYR A 118 12.44 -4.73 12.38
C TYR A 118 13.90 -5.17 12.54
N GLU A 119 14.56 -5.59 11.46
CA GLU A 119 15.99 -5.92 11.51
C GLU A 119 16.87 -4.65 11.53
N PRO A 120 17.65 -4.41 12.61
CA PRO A 120 18.58 -3.27 12.66
C PRO A 120 19.61 -3.37 11.53
N GLY A 121 19.73 -2.33 10.70
CA GLY A 121 20.70 -2.26 9.61
C GLY A 121 20.24 -2.79 8.25
N LYS A 122 19.03 -3.37 8.14
CA LYS A 122 18.47 -3.87 6.86
C LYS A 122 17.25 -3.09 6.35
N ARG A 123 17.09 -1.81 6.73
CA ARG A 123 16.00 -0.96 6.23
C ARG A 123 16.21 -0.59 4.76
N ARG A 124 15.89 -1.49 3.85
CA ARG A 124 16.02 -1.28 2.40
C ARG A 124 14.70 -1.63 1.73
N ASN A 125 14.00 -0.60 1.26
CA ASN A 125 12.77 -0.70 0.48
C ASN A 125 13.13 -0.94 -1.01
N GLU A 126 13.95 -1.96 -1.27
CA GLU A 126 14.52 -2.23 -2.61
C GLU A 126 13.41 -2.51 -3.65
N SER A 127 12.35 -3.18 -3.20
CA SER A 127 11.15 -3.52 -3.95
C SER A 127 10.12 -2.38 -4.07
N PHE A 128 10.38 -1.19 -3.52
CA PHE A 128 9.51 -0.03 -3.69
C PHE A 128 9.24 0.25 -5.17
N SER A 129 8.03 0.64 -5.52
CA SER A 129 7.74 1.23 -6.83
C SER A 129 6.95 2.51 -6.66
N ALA A 130 7.50 3.62 -7.16
CA ALA A 130 6.77 4.89 -7.23
C ALA A 130 5.49 4.74 -8.09
N ARG A 131 5.46 3.79 -9.02
CA ARG A 131 4.25 3.47 -9.80
C ARG A 131 3.20 2.81 -8.91
N LYS A 132 3.57 1.81 -8.10
CA LYS A 132 2.67 1.17 -7.12
C LYS A 132 2.11 2.22 -6.15
N CYS A 133 2.96 3.08 -5.60
CA CYS A 133 2.53 4.19 -4.75
C CYS A 133 1.51 5.10 -5.44
N LYS A 134 1.77 5.53 -6.68
CA LYS A 134 0.84 6.40 -7.42
C LYS A 134 -0.52 5.72 -7.66
N ALA A 135 -0.50 4.43 -8.00
CA ALA A 135 -1.71 3.65 -8.22
C ALA A 135 -2.50 3.47 -6.92
N MET A 136 -1.83 3.17 -5.79
CA MET A 136 -2.48 3.15 -4.47
C MET A 136 -3.16 4.49 -4.14
N PHE A 137 -2.50 5.62 -4.41
CA PHE A 137 -3.12 6.92 -4.17
C PHE A 137 -4.31 7.18 -5.09
N LYS A 138 -4.14 6.95 -6.38
CA LYS A 138 -5.13 7.32 -7.40
C LYS A 138 -6.33 6.38 -7.45
N ASP A 139 -6.08 5.08 -7.32
CA ASP A 139 -7.05 4.03 -7.62
C ASP A 139 -7.63 3.39 -6.34
N LEU A 140 -7.08 3.71 -5.16
CA LEU A 140 -7.60 3.24 -3.86
C LEU A 140 -7.87 4.39 -2.88
N VAL A 141 -6.87 5.20 -2.55
CA VAL A 141 -7.00 6.25 -1.52
C VAL A 141 -7.93 7.38 -1.94
N GLN A 142 -7.71 7.96 -3.13
CA GLN A 142 -8.47 9.11 -3.60
C GLN A 142 -9.96 8.80 -3.79
N PRO A 143 -10.37 7.65 -4.38
CA PRO A 143 -11.78 7.27 -4.47
C PRO A 143 -12.46 7.08 -3.11
N LEU A 144 -11.71 6.73 -2.06
CA LEU A 144 -12.22 6.50 -0.71
C LEU A 144 -12.20 7.77 0.18
N HIS A 145 -12.06 8.97 -0.41
CA HIS A 145 -11.92 10.23 0.33
C HIS A 145 -13.07 10.53 1.31
N GLU A 146 -14.29 10.08 1.04
CA GLU A 146 -15.44 10.29 1.95
C GLU A 146 -15.43 9.33 3.14
N ALA A 147 -14.94 8.11 2.93
CA ALA A 147 -14.96 7.04 3.92
C ALA A 147 -13.73 7.09 4.84
N LEU A 148 -12.58 7.46 4.31
CA LEU A 148 -11.34 7.58 5.07
C LEU A 148 -11.40 8.79 6.01
N GLY A 149 -10.84 8.63 7.21
CA GLY A 149 -10.58 9.74 8.13
C GLY A 149 -9.25 10.41 7.79
N VAL A 150 -8.17 9.63 7.85
CA VAL A 150 -6.81 10.12 7.57
C VAL A 150 -5.98 9.04 6.89
N VAL A 151 -5.11 9.47 5.98
CA VAL A 151 -4.11 8.65 5.32
C VAL A 151 -2.73 9.22 5.61
N TYR A 152 -1.83 8.34 6.04
CA TYR A 152 -0.45 8.63 6.35
C TYR A 152 0.45 8.06 5.27
N PHE A 153 1.27 8.89 4.64
CA PHE A 153 2.45 8.42 3.93
C PHE A 153 3.63 8.39 4.91
N ILE A 154 3.92 7.19 5.42
CA ILE A 154 4.89 6.97 6.49
C ILE A 154 6.25 6.73 5.84
N ARG A 155 7.26 7.50 6.23
CA ARG A 155 8.65 7.31 5.80
C ARG A 155 9.57 7.07 6.99
N THR A 156 9.81 5.79 7.29
CA THR A 156 10.63 5.37 8.43
C THR A 156 12.10 5.42 8.06
N GLY A 157 12.87 6.28 8.74
CA GLY A 157 14.30 6.47 8.45
C GLY A 157 14.78 7.92 8.53
N GLY A 158 13.87 8.89 8.70
CA GLY A 158 14.23 10.28 9.00
C GLY A 158 13.30 11.36 8.42
N SER A 159 12.41 11.01 7.48
CA SER A 159 11.62 11.99 6.73
C SER A 159 10.22 12.27 7.30
N GLY A 160 9.82 11.59 8.38
CA GLY A 160 8.52 11.81 9.04
C GLY A 160 7.32 11.36 8.19
N TRP A 161 6.13 11.78 8.61
CA TRP A 161 4.86 11.38 7.99
C TRP A 161 4.28 12.54 7.17
N LEU A 162 3.53 12.21 6.12
CA LEU A 162 2.68 13.17 5.40
C LEU A 162 1.23 12.75 5.58
N ASP A 163 0.39 13.70 6.00
CA ASP A 163 -0.99 13.44 6.38
C ASP A 163 -1.95 13.99 5.33
N TYR A 164 -2.91 13.16 4.91
CA TYR A 164 -3.99 13.51 4.00
C TYR A 164 -5.32 13.19 4.66
N TYR A 165 -6.28 14.08 4.55
CA TYR A 165 -7.51 14.02 5.32
C TYR A 165 -8.71 13.74 4.42
N GLY A 166 -9.56 12.83 4.85
CA GLY A 166 -10.84 12.61 4.19
C GLY A 166 -11.86 13.68 4.54
N ASP A 167 -12.98 13.67 3.83
CA ASP A 167 -13.90 14.79 3.74
C ASP A 167 -14.45 15.26 5.07
N LYS A 168 -14.78 14.32 5.95
CA LYS A 168 -15.40 14.61 7.25
C LYS A 168 -14.49 15.43 8.17
N VAL A 169 -13.17 15.33 7.99
CA VAL A 169 -12.17 15.97 8.85
C VAL A 169 -11.27 16.94 8.08
N CYS A 170 -11.40 17.04 6.76
CA CYS A 170 -10.60 17.98 5.98
C CYS A 170 -11.16 19.40 6.07
N SER A 171 -10.54 20.23 6.90
CA SER A 171 -10.86 21.64 7.09
C SER A 171 -9.60 22.44 7.46
N GLY A 172 -9.68 23.77 7.43
CA GLY A 172 -8.62 24.64 7.99
C GLY A 172 -7.25 24.54 7.31
N GLY A 173 -7.21 24.41 5.97
CA GLY A 173 -5.96 24.34 5.21
C GLY A 173 -5.26 22.98 5.20
N ARG A 174 -5.90 21.95 5.76
CA ARG A 174 -5.47 20.56 5.64
C ARG A 174 -5.41 20.11 4.17
N LYS A 175 -4.52 19.16 3.87
CA LYS A 175 -4.46 18.53 2.56
C LYS A 175 -5.57 17.48 2.43
N CYS A 176 -6.61 17.81 1.66
CA CYS A 176 -7.74 16.92 1.44
C CYS A 176 -7.40 15.84 0.41
N ILE A 177 -7.84 14.61 0.67
CA ILE A 177 -7.64 13.48 -0.23
C ILE A 177 -8.32 13.73 -1.58
N ARG A 178 -9.56 14.26 -1.59
CA ARG A 178 -10.30 14.53 -2.83
C ARG A 178 -9.54 15.45 -3.78
N ASP A 179 -8.80 16.41 -3.24
CA ASP A 179 -8.17 17.50 -4.00
C ASP A 179 -6.74 17.15 -4.46
N LEU A 180 -6.23 15.96 -4.13
CA LEU A 180 -4.88 15.56 -4.51
C LEU A 180 -4.73 15.52 -6.02
N THR A 181 -3.84 16.38 -6.53
CA THR A 181 -3.52 16.40 -7.96
C THR A 181 -2.56 15.27 -8.32
N PRO A 182 -2.54 14.82 -9.59
CA PRO A 182 -1.53 13.87 -10.06
C PRO A 182 -0.08 14.32 -9.82
N ALA A 183 0.17 15.64 -9.85
CA ALA A 183 1.49 16.22 -9.58
C ALA A 183 1.88 16.11 -8.10
N GLU A 184 0.94 16.35 -7.18
CA GLU A 184 1.15 16.15 -5.75
C GLU A 184 1.39 14.67 -5.44
N ILE A 185 0.56 13.76 -5.95
CA ILE A 185 0.74 12.31 -5.79
C ILE A 185 2.12 11.88 -6.31
N ASN A 186 2.53 12.38 -7.49
CA ASN A 186 3.85 12.11 -8.03
C ASN A 186 4.97 12.61 -7.11
N THR A 187 4.83 13.79 -6.52
CA THR A 187 5.81 14.37 -5.60
C THR A 187 5.95 13.52 -4.34
N VAL A 188 4.83 13.10 -3.75
CA VAL A 188 4.79 12.26 -2.55
C VAL A 188 5.47 10.91 -2.80
N CYS A 189 5.08 10.22 -3.88
CA CYS A 189 5.64 8.91 -4.19
C CYS A 189 7.12 8.94 -4.57
N ASN A 190 7.62 10.04 -5.15
CA ASN A 190 9.05 10.21 -5.44
C ASN A 190 9.84 10.73 -4.23
N SER A 191 9.18 11.15 -3.15
CA SER A 191 9.86 11.54 -1.91
C SER A 191 10.42 10.34 -1.15
N CYS A 192 9.96 9.12 -1.45
CA CYS A 192 10.43 7.89 -0.85
C CYS A 192 11.82 7.49 -1.37
N THR A 193 12.81 7.46 -0.48
CA THR A 193 14.18 7.08 -0.81
C THR A 193 14.46 5.61 -0.48
N LYS A 194 14.31 4.73 -1.47
CA LYS A 194 14.42 3.26 -1.35
C LYS A 194 15.57 2.73 -0.48
N SER A 195 16.75 3.36 -0.58
CA SER A 195 17.99 2.92 0.09
C SER A 195 18.19 3.48 1.50
N LYS A 196 17.32 4.39 1.95
CA LYS A 196 17.46 5.11 3.23
C LYS A 196 16.26 4.95 4.15
N GLU A 197 15.09 4.64 3.59
CA GLU A 197 13.84 4.59 4.35
C GLU A 197 12.87 3.53 3.81
N VAL A 198 12.00 3.06 4.72
CA VAL A 198 10.84 2.23 4.37
C VAL A 198 9.62 3.13 4.25
N CYS A 199 8.82 2.91 3.23
CA CYS A 199 7.68 3.75 2.91
C CYS A 199 6.39 2.94 2.96
N ASN A 200 5.44 3.38 3.77
CA ASN A 200 4.15 2.73 3.96
C ASN A 200 3.00 3.72 3.71
N ILE A 201 1.82 3.18 3.42
CA ILE A 201 0.56 3.94 3.45
C ILE A 201 -0.28 3.41 4.62
N GLY A 202 -0.48 4.24 5.63
CA GLY A 202 -1.45 3.99 6.70
C GLY A 202 -2.78 4.61 6.36
N MET A 203 -3.88 3.89 6.52
CA MET A 203 -5.25 4.35 6.28
C MET A 203 -6.04 4.15 7.56
N GLN A 204 -6.75 5.19 8.01
CA GLN A 204 -7.62 5.14 9.18
C GLN A 204 -9.03 5.61 8.83
N PHE A 205 -10.01 4.95 9.44
CA PHE A 205 -11.44 5.29 9.34
C PHE A 205 -12.15 5.02 10.67
N TYR A 206 -13.36 5.56 10.78
CA TYR A 206 -14.18 5.57 11.99
C TYR A 206 -15.42 4.67 11.84
#